data_AF-A0AAD8VZT5-F1
#
_entry.id   AF-A0AAD8VZT5-F1
#
_cell.length_a   1.000
_cell.length_b   1.000
_cell.length_c   1.000
_cell.angle_alpha   90.00
_cell.angle_beta   90.00
_cell.angle_gamma   90.00
#
_symmetry.space_group_name_H-M   'P 1'
#
loop_
_entity.id
_entity.type
_entity.pdbx_description
1 polymer ?
#
loop_
_entity_poly.entity_id
_entity_poly.type
_entity_poly.pdbx_seq_one_letter_code
_entity_poly.pdbx_strand_id
1 'polypeptide(L)'
;MIEGVQIRIPTRSITSVTIVEIMGIFAMIARRGGNHPNPMRSIRDQIRTSMMTSIGTSIRTSVRTTRRIILLLMLQGYTDADWQGDPDDRKSTSGYLFTIVGGAISWRSKKQDSVAMSSMEAEYIAASEAAKEAVWLKEFLSTLKIIDSARKPVMVYCDNQAAIKVSRDPRFHSKK
;
A
#
# COMPACT_ATOMS: atom_id res chain seq x y z
N MET A 1 -20.75 0.20 -0.93
CA MET A 1 -19.40 -0.38 -0.99
C MET A 1 -19.54 -1.86 -1.34
N ILE A 2 -18.72 -2.40 -2.24
CA ILE A 2 -18.78 -3.82 -2.61
C ILE A 2 -18.05 -4.64 -1.52
N GLU A 3 -18.66 -5.71 -1.01
CA GLU A 3 -18.03 -6.54 0.03
C GLU A 3 -16.71 -7.12 -0.47
N GLY A 4 -15.67 -7.06 0.37
CA GLY A 4 -14.36 -7.66 0.06
C GLY A 4 -13.33 -6.75 -0.65
N VAL A 5 -13.63 -5.46 -0.84
CA VAL A 5 -12.68 -4.45 -1.37
C VAL A 5 -12.51 -3.30 -0.37
N GLN A 6 -11.28 -2.81 -0.19
CA GLN A 6 -10.97 -1.64 0.62
C GLN A 6 -10.22 -0.58 -0.18
N ILE A 7 -10.84 0.60 -0.33
CA ILE A 7 -10.23 1.76 -0.96
C ILE A 7 -9.46 2.58 0.09
N ARG A 8 -8.18 2.90 -0.17
CA ARG A 8 -7.32 3.69 0.72
C ARG A 8 -6.46 4.68 -0.04
N ILE A 9 -5.96 5.68 0.68
CA ILE A 9 -4.88 6.55 0.21
C ILE A 9 -3.60 5.70 0.14
N PRO A 10 -2.77 5.81 -0.92
CA PRO A 10 -1.44 5.23 -0.93
C PRO A 10 -0.66 5.72 0.29
N THR A 11 -0.30 4.82 1.21
CA THR A 11 0.24 5.22 2.52
C THR A 11 1.64 5.82 2.44
N ARG A 12 2.33 5.73 1.30
CA ARG A 12 3.60 6.42 0.98
C ARG A 12 3.77 6.50 -0.54
N SER A 13 4.43 7.55 -1.03
CA SER A 13 5.15 7.51 -2.31
C SER A 13 5.91 6.19 -2.40
N ILE A 14 5.74 5.43 -3.48
CA ILE A 14 6.60 4.29 -3.78
C ILE A 14 7.95 4.85 -4.26
N THR A 15 8.65 5.52 -3.37
CA THR A 15 10.05 5.94 -3.50
C THR A 15 10.70 5.80 -2.13
N SER A 16 10.84 4.57 -1.63
CA SER A 16 11.85 4.27 -0.60
C SER A 16 11.92 2.77 -0.40
N VAL A 17 12.55 2.10 -1.36
CA VAL A 17 13.35 0.94 -1.03
C VAL A 17 14.76 1.35 -1.35
N THR A 18 15.58 1.35 -0.30
CA THR A 18 17.01 1.67 -0.24
C THR A 18 17.37 3.16 -0.19
N ILE A 19 18.40 3.47 0.60
CA ILE A 19 19.00 4.81 0.88
C ILE A 19 18.29 5.66 1.94
N VAL A 20 18.14 5.12 3.16
CA VAL A 20 18.34 5.92 4.41
C VAL A 20 18.98 5.02 5.49
N GLU A 21 18.83 3.70 5.40
CA GLU A 21 19.43 2.75 6.37
C GLU A 21 20.94 2.46 6.17
N ILE A 22 21.65 3.07 5.21
CA ILE A 22 23.12 2.88 5.03
C ILE A 22 23.97 4.11 5.38
N MET A 23 23.38 5.31 5.55
CA MET A 23 24.14 6.52 5.95
C MET A 23 24.08 6.84 7.45
N GLY A 24 23.42 6.01 8.27
CA GLY A 24 23.33 6.21 9.72
C GLY A 24 24.34 5.40 10.56
N ILE A 25 25.11 4.50 9.94
CA ILE A 25 26.01 3.57 10.67
C ILE A 25 27.44 4.13 10.80
N PHE A 26 27.80 5.24 10.13
CA PHE A 26 29.16 5.79 10.16
C PHE A 26 29.40 6.97 11.13
N ALA A 27 28.39 7.45 11.86
CA ALA A 27 28.50 8.66 12.68
C ALA A 27 28.45 8.44 14.21
N MET A 28 28.87 7.27 14.72
CA MET A 28 29.02 7.10 16.17
C MET A 28 30.17 6.18 16.57
N ILE A 29 31.35 6.47 16.03
CA ILE A 29 32.65 6.09 16.63
C ILE A 29 33.47 7.37 16.78
N ALA A 30 33.18 8.16 17.82
CA ALA A 30 34.13 9.09 18.42
C ALA A 30 33.50 9.80 19.63
N ARG A 31 33.88 9.37 20.84
CA ARG A 31 34.41 10.25 21.89
C ARG A 31 34.73 9.41 23.13
N ARG A 32 36.03 9.24 23.40
CA ARG A 32 36.57 8.77 24.68
C ARG A 32 36.33 9.84 25.76
N GLY A 33 36.06 9.40 26.98
CA GLY A 33 36.52 10.09 28.18
C GLY A 33 35.59 10.05 29.39
N GLY A 34 36.01 9.34 30.45
CA GLY A 34 35.78 9.80 31.83
C GLY A 34 35.06 8.85 32.81
N ASN A 35 35.85 8.33 33.75
CA ASN A 35 35.52 7.79 35.08
C ASN A 35 34.95 6.38 35.25
N HIS A 36 35.68 5.60 36.05
CA HIS A 36 35.63 4.16 36.21
C HIS A 36 34.64 3.74 37.32
N PRO A 37 33.74 2.78 37.05
CA PRO A 37 33.34 1.81 38.04
C PRO A 37 33.64 0.37 37.57
N ASN A 38 33.95 -0.51 38.52
CA ASN A 38 34.27 -1.94 38.44
C ASN A 38 34.26 -2.67 37.06
N PRO A 39 35.42 -3.21 36.60
CA PRO A 39 35.59 -3.77 35.25
C PRO A 39 34.78 -5.05 34.98
N MET A 40 34.41 -5.81 36.02
CA MET A 40 33.68 -7.08 35.90
C MET A 40 32.15 -6.94 35.71
N ARG A 41 31.55 -5.78 36.02
CA ARG A 41 30.11 -5.52 35.75
C ARG A 41 29.88 -5.01 34.32
N SER A 42 30.83 -4.23 33.81
CA SER A 42 30.79 -3.60 32.48
C SER A 42 30.74 -4.61 31.31
N ILE A 43 31.49 -5.71 31.39
CA ILE A 43 31.55 -6.72 30.31
C ILE A 43 30.23 -7.50 30.21
N ARG A 44 29.62 -7.85 31.34
CA ARG A 44 28.33 -8.57 31.39
C ARG A 44 27.21 -7.73 30.79
N ASP A 45 27.19 -6.44 31.09
CA ASP A 45 26.22 -5.50 30.56
C ASP A 45 26.46 -5.16 29.08
N GLN A 46 27.73 -5.09 28.64
CA GLN A 46 28.09 -4.96 27.22
C GLN A 46 27.65 -6.17 26.39
N ILE A 47 27.91 -7.38 26.86
CA ILE A 47 27.51 -8.61 26.18
C ILE A 47 25.98 -8.70 26.11
N ARG A 48 25.28 -8.42 27.22
CA ARG A 48 23.82 -8.42 27.27
C ARG A 48 23.20 -7.40 26.31
N THR A 49 23.75 -6.19 26.27
CA THR A 49 23.25 -5.11 25.39
C THR A 49 23.53 -5.43 23.92
N SER A 50 24.72 -5.90 23.59
CA SER A 50 25.08 -6.31 22.22
C SER A 50 24.21 -7.47 21.73
N MET A 51 23.97 -8.46 22.59
CA MET A 51 23.13 -9.63 22.27
C MET A 51 21.66 -9.26 22.10
N MET A 52 21.09 -8.43 22.99
CA MET A 52 19.70 -7.97 22.87
C MET A 52 19.49 -7.08 21.64
N THR A 53 20.46 -6.22 21.30
CA THR A 53 20.42 -5.41 20.09
C THR A 53 20.55 -6.28 18.85
N SER A 54 21.50 -7.22 18.78
CA SER A 54 21.69 -8.11 17.62
C SER A 54 20.46 -8.99 17.35
N ILE A 55 19.94 -9.64 18.40
CA ILE A 55 18.72 -10.45 18.31
C ILE A 55 17.51 -9.58 17.94
N GLY A 56 17.34 -8.43 18.59
CA GLY A 56 16.24 -7.51 18.31
C GLY A 56 16.28 -6.96 16.89
N THR A 57 17.47 -6.69 16.36
CA THR A 57 17.66 -6.20 14.98
C THR A 57 17.41 -7.31 13.96
N SER A 58 17.90 -8.53 14.22
CA SER A 58 17.69 -9.70 13.36
C SER A 58 16.23 -10.16 13.31
N ILE A 59 15.53 -10.14 14.45
CA ILE A 59 14.08 -10.39 14.50
C ILE A 59 13.34 -9.28 13.77
N ARG A 60 13.72 -8.02 13.97
CA ARG A 60 13.06 -6.88 13.31
C ARG A 60 13.27 -6.91 11.79
N THR A 61 14.47 -7.23 11.30
CA THR A 61 14.73 -7.36 9.87
C THR A 61 14.01 -8.58 9.30
N SER A 62 14.03 -9.73 9.97
CA SER A 62 13.31 -10.94 9.53
C SER A 62 11.79 -10.72 9.49
N VAL A 63 11.20 -10.08 10.50
CA VAL A 63 9.77 -9.69 10.50
C VAL A 63 9.46 -8.66 9.41
N ARG A 64 10.36 -7.70 9.14
CA ARG A 64 10.20 -6.74 8.03
C ARG A 64 10.27 -7.43 6.67
N THR A 65 11.20 -8.35 6.47
CA THR A 65 11.39 -9.12 5.23
C THR A 65 10.20 -10.06 4.99
N THR A 66 9.75 -10.79 6.01
CA THR A 66 8.57 -11.66 5.91
C THR A 66 7.29 -10.87 5.65
N ARG A 67 7.09 -9.73 6.33
CA ARG A 67 5.97 -8.81 6.01
C ARG A 67 6.04 -8.28 4.57
N ARG A 68 7.25 -8.00 4.08
CA ARG A 68 7.49 -7.51 2.73
C ARG A 68 7.21 -8.56 1.66
N ILE A 69 7.60 -9.82 1.87
CA ILE A 69 7.29 -10.94 0.97
C ILE A 69 5.78 -11.22 0.94
N ILE A 70 5.12 -11.20 2.10
CA ILE A 70 3.67 -11.40 2.18
C ILE A 70 2.91 -10.28 1.46
N LEU A 71 3.33 -9.02 1.57
CA LEU A 71 2.72 -7.90 0.84
C LEU A 71 2.91 -8.01 -0.68
N LEU A 72 4.03 -8.55 -1.15
CA LEU A 72 4.28 -8.77 -2.58
C LEU A 72 3.35 -9.84 -3.17
N LEU A 73 2.94 -10.85 -2.39
CA LEU A 73 2.00 -11.88 -2.84
C LEU A 73 0.52 -11.46 -2.74
N MET A 74 0.22 -10.20 -2.41
CA MET A 74 -1.14 -9.70 -2.33
C MET A 74 -1.57 -9.03 -3.64
N LEU A 75 -2.83 -9.22 -4.00
CA LEU A 75 -3.48 -8.43 -5.05
C LEU A 75 -3.59 -6.98 -4.59
N GLN A 76 -2.96 -6.07 -5.34
CA GLN A 76 -3.01 -4.62 -5.13
C GLN A 76 -3.63 -3.96 -6.36
N GLY A 77 -4.55 -3.02 -6.15
CA GLY A 77 -5.16 -2.21 -7.20
C GLY A 77 -4.81 -0.73 -7.05
N TYR A 78 -4.78 -0.03 -8.16
CA TYR A 78 -4.59 1.42 -8.26
C TYR A 78 -5.68 1.96 -9.18
N THR A 79 -6.19 3.15 -8.88
CA THR A 79 -7.20 3.84 -9.69
C THR A 79 -6.84 5.31 -9.81
N ASP A 80 -7.22 5.89 -10.94
CA ASP A 80 -7.01 7.31 -11.28
C ASP A 80 -8.11 7.75 -12.26
N ALA A 81 -8.42 9.04 -12.29
CA ALA A 81 -9.33 9.60 -13.27
C ALA A 81 -8.86 10.97 -13.78
N ASP A 82 -8.80 11.09 -15.11
CA ASP A 82 -8.58 12.38 -15.76
C ASP A 82 -9.92 13.10 -15.96
N TRP A 83 -10.17 14.16 -15.19
CA TRP A 83 -11.44 14.86 -15.17
C TRP A 83 -11.57 15.88 -16.32
N GLN A 84 -12.64 15.76 -17.10
CA GLN A 84 -12.90 16.60 -18.30
C GLN A 84 -11.74 16.63 -19.32
N GLY A 85 -10.95 15.55 -19.39
CA GLY A 85 -9.81 15.45 -20.29
C GLY A 85 -10.19 15.40 -21.78
N ASP A 86 -11.41 14.96 -22.12
CA ASP A 86 -11.90 14.98 -23.50
C ASP A 86 -12.38 16.41 -23.89
N PRO A 87 -11.76 17.08 -24.87
CA PRO A 87 -12.13 18.45 -25.24
C PRO A 87 -13.51 18.54 -25.92
N ASP A 88 -13.98 17.46 -26.54
CA ASP A 88 -15.20 17.47 -27.35
C ASP A 88 -16.45 17.29 -26.49
N ASP A 89 -16.44 16.27 -25.61
CA ASP A 89 -17.61 15.91 -24.78
C ASP A 89 -17.41 16.16 -23.28
N ARG A 90 -16.22 16.63 -22.87
CA ARG A 90 -15.84 16.90 -21.46
C ARG A 90 -16.01 15.69 -20.55
N LYS A 91 -16.04 14.49 -21.11
CA LYS A 91 -16.06 13.26 -20.30
C LYS A 91 -14.67 13.01 -19.73
N SER A 92 -14.70 12.36 -18.58
CA SER A 92 -13.48 11.99 -17.86
C SER A 92 -12.98 10.63 -18.36
N THR A 93 -11.70 10.34 -18.18
CA THR A 93 -11.13 9.02 -18.48
C THR A 93 -10.77 8.32 -17.18
N SER A 94 -11.37 7.15 -16.93
CA SER A 94 -11.07 6.31 -15.77
C SER A 94 -9.95 5.33 -16.10
N GLY A 95 -9.01 5.18 -15.17
CA GLY A 95 -7.92 4.22 -15.23
C GLY A 95 -7.87 3.32 -14.00
N TYR A 96 -7.48 2.07 -14.19
CA TYR A 96 -7.04 1.20 -13.10
C TYR A 96 -5.90 0.26 -13.50
N LEU A 97 -5.16 -0.20 -12.49
CA LEU A 97 -4.07 -1.18 -12.61
C LEU A 97 -4.09 -2.12 -11.41
N PHE A 98 -4.09 -3.42 -11.65
CA PHE A 98 -3.94 -4.47 -10.65
C PHE A 98 -2.62 -5.20 -10.81
N THR A 99 -1.94 -5.45 -9.69
CA THR A 99 -0.63 -6.10 -9.64
C THR A 99 -0.56 -7.24 -8.63
N ILE A 100 0.26 -8.25 -8.92
CA ILE A 100 0.71 -9.31 -8.01
C ILE A 100 2.24 -9.41 -8.14
N VAL A 101 2.96 -9.45 -7.02
CA VAL A 101 4.45 -9.53 -6.97
C VAL A 101 5.10 -8.39 -7.77
N GLY A 102 4.44 -7.23 -7.83
CA GLY A 102 4.87 -6.07 -8.60
C GLY A 102 4.64 -6.17 -10.12
N GLY A 103 4.14 -7.29 -10.64
CA GLY A 103 3.76 -7.46 -12.03
C GLY A 103 2.29 -7.09 -12.27
N ALA A 104 2.00 -6.38 -13.36
CA ALA A 104 0.65 -6.06 -13.80
C ALA A 104 -0.10 -7.32 -14.26
N ILE A 105 -1.35 -7.48 -13.82
CA ILE A 105 -2.19 -8.64 -14.18
C ILE A 105 -3.53 -8.24 -14.83
N SER A 106 -4.00 -7.02 -14.59
CA SER A 106 -5.20 -6.45 -15.20
C SER A 106 -5.08 -4.93 -15.17
N TRP A 107 -5.45 -4.27 -16.25
CA TRP A 107 -5.43 -2.82 -16.36
C TRP A 107 -6.49 -2.38 -17.35
N ARG A 108 -6.93 -1.14 -17.21
CA ARG A 108 -7.86 -0.52 -18.15
C ARG A 108 -7.71 0.98 -18.13
N SER A 109 -7.92 1.59 -19.28
CA SER A 109 -8.21 3.01 -19.42
C SER A 109 -9.47 3.12 -20.28
N LYS A 110 -10.50 3.82 -19.79
CA LYS A 110 -11.80 3.93 -20.47
C LYS A 110 -12.38 5.32 -20.24
N LYS A 111 -12.84 5.97 -21.32
CA LYS A 111 -13.70 7.15 -21.21
C LYS A 111 -14.99 6.80 -20.45
N GLN A 112 -15.37 7.64 -19.49
CA GLN A 112 -16.60 7.49 -18.71
C GLN A 112 -17.82 7.65 -19.61
N ASP A 113 -18.91 6.99 -19.24
CA ASP A 113 -20.13 7.04 -20.05
C ASP A 113 -20.88 8.36 -19.85
N SER A 114 -20.80 8.95 -18.64
CA SER A 114 -21.36 10.25 -18.27
C SER A 114 -20.29 11.30 -18.01
N VAL A 115 -20.67 12.59 -18.10
CA VAL A 115 -19.82 13.71 -17.68
C VAL A 115 -19.86 13.80 -16.15
N ALA A 116 -18.69 13.71 -15.51
CA ALA A 116 -18.58 13.92 -14.06
C ALA A 116 -18.60 15.42 -13.72
N MET A 117 -19.33 15.78 -12.67
CA MET A 117 -19.50 17.15 -12.21
C MET A 117 -18.33 17.65 -11.36
N SER A 118 -17.42 16.76 -10.96
CA SER A 118 -16.21 17.09 -10.21
C SER A 118 -15.14 16.02 -10.39
N SER A 119 -13.88 16.37 -10.10
CA SER A 119 -12.79 15.39 -10.04
C SER A 119 -13.03 14.30 -9.01
N MET A 120 -13.67 14.62 -7.88
CA MET A 120 -14.11 13.65 -6.88
C MET A 120 -15.06 12.61 -7.49
N GLU A 121 -16.04 13.04 -8.28
CA GLU A 121 -17.00 12.13 -8.90
C GLU A 121 -16.33 11.27 -9.98
N ALA A 122 -15.44 11.86 -10.78
CA ALA A 122 -14.67 11.12 -11.77
C ALA A 122 -13.83 10.02 -11.12
N GLU A 123 -13.13 10.34 -10.03
CA GLU A 123 -12.34 9.40 -9.21
C GLU A 123 -13.22 8.34 -8.55
N TYR A 124 -14.40 8.72 -8.06
CA TYR A 124 -15.34 7.77 -7.48
C TYR A 124 -15.85 6.75 -8.52
N ILE A 125 -16.13 7.19 -9.74
CA ILE A 125 -16.51 6.32 -10.86
C ILE A 125 -15.34 5.37 -11.20
N ALA A 126 -14.12 5.88 -11.31
CA ALA A 126 -12.94 5.06 -11.58
C ALA A 126 -12.72 4.00 -10.48
N ALA A 127 -12.81 4.41 -9.21
CA ALA A 127 -12.67 3.52 -8.06
C ALA A 127 -13.78 2.46 -7.99
N SER A 128 -15.00 2.79 -8.44
CA SER A 128 -16.12 1.86 -8.54
C SER A 128 -15.85 0.77 -9.60
N GLU A 129 -15.38 1.16 -10.79
CA GLU A 129 -14.97 0.21 -11.84
C GLU A 129 -13.81 -0.68 -11.38
N ALA A 130 -12.79 -0.09 -10.74
CA ALA A 130 -11.70 -0.85 -10.15
C ALA A 130 -12.20 -1.84 -9.08
N ALA A 131 -13.16 -1.45 -8.24
CA ALA A 131 -13.73 -2.34 -7.23
C ALA A 131 -14.45 -3.56 -7.83
N LYS A 132 -15.17 -3.38 -8.94
CA LYS A 132 -15.81 -4.50 -9.67
C LYS A 132 -14.75 -5.49 -10.17
N GLU A 133 -13.70 -4.97 -10.81
CA GLU A 133 -12.57 -5.78 -11.28
C GLU A 133 -11.86 -6.49 -10.12
N ALA A 134 -11.65 -5.80 -9.00
CA ALA A 134 -11.02 -6.37 -7.80
C ALA A 134 -11.78 -7.58 -7.25
N VAL A 135 -13.12 -7.53 -7.23
CA VAL A 135 -13.95 -8.67 -6.80
C VAL A 135 -13.82 -9.82 -7.77
N TRP A 136 -13.91 -9.56 -9.08
CA TRP A 136 -13.75 -10.59 -10.09
C TRP A 136 -12.36 -11.26 -10.01
N LEU A 137 -11.29 -10.47 -9.93
CA LEU A 137 -9.92 -10.96 -9.79
C LEU A 137 -9.74 -11.77 -8.50
N LYS A 138 -10.34 -11.33 -7.39
CA LYS A 138 -10.28 -12.04 -6.11
C LYS A 138 -10.85 -13.45 -6.23
N GLU A 139 -12.03 -13.59 -6.83
CA GLU A 139 -12.70 -14.86 -7.07
C GLU A 139 -11.93 -15.75 -8.05
N PHE A 140 -11.46 -15.17 -9.15
CA PHE A 140 -10.68 -15.86 -10.18
C PHE A 140 -9.38 -16.44 -9.60
N LEU A 141 -8.61 -15.62 -8.88
CA LEU A 141 -7.34 -16.03 -8.25
C LEU A 141 -7.55 -17.02 -7.10
N SER A 142 -8.68 -16.92 -6.38
CA SER A 142 -9.08 -17.90 -5.37
C SER A 142 -9.35 -19.27 -6.00
N THR A 143 -10.04 -19.28 -7.13
CA THR A 143 -10.36 -20.51 -7.88
C THR A 143 -9.08 -21.21 -8.35
N LEU A 144 -8.07 -20.44 -8.77
CA LEU A 144 -6.76 -20.94 -9.17
C LEU A 144 -5.83 -21.31 -8.00
N LYS A 145 -6.25 -21.10 -6.74
CA LYS A 145 -5.44 -21.31 -5.53
C LYS A 145 -4.10 -20.55 -5.54
N ILE A 146 -4.02 -19.44 -6.27
CA ILE A 146 -2.81 -18.60 -6.38
C ILE A 146 -2.67 -17.70 -5.14
N ILE A 147 -3.80 -17.21 -4.62
CA ILE A 147 -3.85 -16.37 -3.42
C ILE A 147 -4.89 -16.96 -2.47
N ASP A 148 -4.58 -16.96 -1.16
CA ASP A 148 -5.61 -17.18 -0.14
C ASP A 148 -6.51 -15.93 -0.04
N SER A 149 -7.39 -15.80 -1.02
CA SER A 149 -8.32 -14.68 -1.20
C SER A 149 -9.42 -14.65 -0.13
N ALA A 150 -9.64 -15.74 0.60
CA ALA A 150 -10.82 -15.91 1.46
C ALA A 150 -10.82 -15.00 2.69
N ARG A 151 -9.64 -14.58 3.19
CA ARG A 151 -9.54 -13.89 4.49
C ARG A 151 -9.31 -12.39 4.44
N LYS A 152 -8.85 -11.83 3.32
CA LYS A 152 -8.46 -10.41 3.27
C LYS A 152 -9.19 -9.64 2.16
N PRO A 153 -9.55 -8.37 2.41
CA PRO A 153 -10.06 -7.51 1.37
C PRO A 153 -8.95 -7.15 0.37
N VAL A 154 -9.32 -6.94 -0.89
CA VAL A 154 -8.40 -6.40 -1.91
C VAL A 154 -8.16 -4.93 -1.63
N MET A 155 -6.90 -4.53 -1.64
CA MET A 155 -6.50 -3.14 -1.42
C MET A 155 -6.51 -2.39 -2.75
N VAL A 156 -7.34 -1.35 -2.86
CA VAL A 156 -7.36 -0.44 -4.02
C VAL A 156 -6.90 0.95 -3.55
N TYR A 157 -5.92 1.52 -4.24
CA TYR A 157 -5.34 2.82 -3.93
C TYR A 157 -5.92 3.91 -4.84
N CYS A 158 -6.46 4.95 -4.23
CA CYS A 158 -6.95 6.17 -4.86
C CYS A 158 -6.26 7.35 -4.16
N ASP A 159 -5.85 8.38 -4.88
CA ASP A 159 -5.22 9.57 -4.30
C ASP A 159 -6.25 10.63 -3.86
N ASN A 160 -7.48 10.59 -4.41
CA ASN A 160 -8.54 11.53 -4.09
C ASN A 160 -9.27 11.20 -2.78
N GLN A 161 -8.96 11.97 -1.74
CA GLN A 161 -9.53 11.80 -0.40
C GLN A 161 -11.06 11.97 -0.36
N ALA A 162 -11.61 12.86 -1.18
CA ALA A 162 -13.04 13.10 -1.23
C ALA A 162 -13.77 11.88 -1.83
N ALA A 163 -13.23 11.31 -2.91
CA ALA A 163 -13.75 10.07 -3.50
C ALA A 163 -13.69 8.90 -2.50
N ILE A 164 -12.59 8.78 -1.75
CA ILE A 164 -12.45 7.76 -0.69
C ILE A 164 -13.52 7.96 0.39
N LYS A 165 -13.75 9.20 0.83
CA LYS A 165 -14.74 9.52 1.86
C LYS A 165 -16.15 9.13 1.40
N VAL A 166 -16.53 9.50 0.17
CA VAL A 166 -17.82 9.14 -0.44
C VAL A 166 -17.95 7.61 -0.58
N SER A 167 -16.88 6.92 -0.96
CA SER A 167 -16.89 5.46 -1.08
C SER A 167 -17.14 4.71 0.23
N ARG A 168 -16.87 5.33 1.37
CA ARG A 168 -17.06 4.76 2.71
C ARG A 168 -18.38 5.11 3.34
N ASP A 169 -19.08 6.11 2.83
CA ASP A 169 -20.30 6.62 3.42
C ASP A 169 -21.54 5.90 2.83
N PRO A 170 -22.27 5.11 3.64
CA PRO A 170 -23.42 4.33 3.18
C PRO A 170 -24.52 5.17 2.52
N ARG A 171 -24.62 6.46 2.86
CA ARG A 171 -25.64 7.36 2.33
C ARG A 171 -25.49 7.59 0.82
N PHE A 172 -24.29 7.38 0.29
CA PHE A 172 -23.98 7.53 -1.13
C PHE A 172 -23.98 6.19 -1.88
N HIS A 173 -24.41 5.08 -1.24
CA HIS A 173 -24.46 3.74 -1.85
C HIS A 173 -25.87 3.33 -2.30
N SER A 174 -26.75 4.29 -2.59
CA SER A 174 -28.10 3.98 -3.08
C SER A 174 -28.03 3.15 -4.37
N LYS A 175 -28.78 2.04 -4.39
CA LYS A 175 -28.97 1.20 -5.58
C LYS A 175 -29.90 1.97 -6.52
N LYS A 176 -29.33 2.58 -7.58
CA LYS A 176 -30.11 2.86 -8.79
C LYS A 176 -30.14 1.62 -9.66
#